data_AF-A0A7W0STI5-F1
#
_entry.id   AF-A0A7W0STI5-F1
#
_cell.length_a   1.000
_cell.length_b   1.000
_cell.length_c   1.000
_cell.angle_alpha   90.00
_cell.angle_beta   90.00
_cell.angle_gamma   90.00
#
_symmetry.space_group_name_H-M   'P 1'
#
loop_
_entity.id
_entity.type
_entity.pdbx_description
1 polymer ?
#
loop_
_entity_poly.entity_id
_entity_poly.type
_entity_poly.pdbx_seq_one_letter_code
_entity_poly.pdbx_strand_id
1 'polypeptide(L)'
;MSERSFVELPQQIGRPLQVFVNGVAQELGRDYRLQGSRLVFERTLAREGRLGFWRWLSLLLGVAGTYRQNDAIDVVYEHDGKRLVASGLPIVRPETARD
;
A
#
# COMPACT_ATOMS: atom_id res chain seq x y z
N MET A 1 -4.50 2.09 -20.22
CA MET A 1 -4.83 1.21 -19.08
C MET A 1 -4.79 2.05 -17.82
N SER A 2 -5.86 2.09 -17.02
CA SER A 2 -5.81 2.72 -15.70
C SER A 2 -4.89 1.88 -14.80
N GLU A 3 -3.82 2.48 -14.30
CA GLU A 3 -2.91 1.78 -13.39
C GLU A 3 -3.61 1.53 -12.04
N ARG A 4 -3.62 0.28 -11.60
CA ARG A 4 -4.26 -0.16 -10.36
C ARG A 4 -3.23 -0.71 -9.39
N SER A 5 -3.54 -0.63 -8.11
CA SER A 5 -2.75 -1.27 -7.06
C SER A 5 -3.62 -2.17 -6.19
N PHE A 6 -3.02 -3.27 -5.74
CA PHE A 6 -3.70 -4.30 -4.99
C PHE A 6 -3.01 -4.51 -3.65
N VAL A 7 -3.79 -4.76 -2.60
CA VAL A 7 -3.27 -5.20 -1.31
C VAL A 7 -4.03 -6.44 -0.87
N GLU A 8 -3.28 -7.51 -0.63
CA GLU A 8 -3.82 -8.73 -0.04
C GLU A 8 -4.04 -8.52 1.46
N LEU A 9 -5.24 -8.83 1.92
CA LEU A 9 -5.57 -8.88 3.33
C LEU A 9 -5.27 -10.29 3.85
N PRO A 10 -4.49 -10.42 4.93
CA PRO A 10 -4.39 -11.68 5.66
C PRO A 10 -5.76 -12.24 6.04
N GLN A 11 -5.93 -13.56 6.03
CA GLN A 11 -7.25 -14.20 6.24
C GLN A 11 -7.91 -13.83 7.58
N GLN A 12 -7.12 -13.53 8.61
CA GLN A 12 -7.61 -13.06 9.92
C GLN A 12 -8.32 -11.69 9.84
N ILE A 13 -8.04 -10.91 8.80
CA ILE A 13 -8.70 -9.64 8.50
C ILE A 13 -9.94 -9.99 7.67
N GLY A 14 -11.04 -10.31 8.35
CA GLY A 14 -12.32 -10.56 7.68
C GLY A 14 -12.79 -9.32 6.92
N ARG A 15 -13.43 -8.37 7.62
CA ARG A 15 -13.82 -7.08 7.04
C ARG A 15 -13.00 -5.95 7.67
N PRO A 16 -12.30 -5.13 6.86
CA PRO A 16 -11.67 -3.91 7.34
C PRO A 16 -12.70 -2.96 7.98
N LEU A 17 -12.37 -2.42 9.15
CA LEU A 17 -13.10 -1.31 9.76
C LEU A 17 -12.62 0.02 9.20
N GLN A 18 -11.31 0.19 9.05
CA GLN A 18 -10.68 1.40 8.53
C GLN A 18 -9.44 1.03 7.73
N VAL A 19 -9.18 1.76 6.64
CA VAL A 19 -8.00 1.60 5.80
C VAL A 19 -7.28 2.94 5.73
N PHE A 20 -5.96 2.92 5.87
CA PHE A 20 -5.10 4.09 5.81
C PHE A 20 -4.01 3.90 4.77
N VAL A 21 -3.71 4.96 4.02
CA VAL A 21 -2.52 5.06 3.16
C VAL A 21 -1.66 6.17 3.73
N ASN A 22 -0.45 5.84 4.21
CA ASN A 22 0.45 6.80 4.87
C ASN A 22 -0.22 7.60 6.01
N GLY A 23 -1.07 6.94 6.79
CA GLY A 23 -1.84 7.58 7.87
C GLY A 23 -3.07 8.38 7.42
N VAL A 24 -3.34 8.50 6.11
CA VAL A 24 -4.54 9.16 5.59
C VAL A 24 -5.67 8.15 5.44
N ALA A 25 -6.81 8.42 6.10
CA ALA A 25 -7.99 7.55 6.03
C ALA A 25 -8.51 7.44 4.59
N GLN A 26 -8.92 6.24 4.19
CA GLN A 26 -9.45 5.93 2.87
C GLN A 26 -10.89 5.43 2.98
N GLU A 27 -11.74 5.87 2.07
CA GLU A 27 -13.16 5.54 2.03
C GLU A 27 -13.46 4.41 1.03
N LEU A 28 -14.23 3.42 1.47
CA LEU A 28 -14.71 2.32 0.62
C LEU A 28 -15.65 2.86 -0.47
N GLY A 29 -15.46 2.42 -1.70
CA GLY A 29 -16.22 2.85 -2.87
C GLY A 29 -15.68 4.12 -3.53
N ARG A 30 -15.06 5.02 -2.76
CA ARG A 30 -14.40 6.23 -3.28
C ARG A 30 -12.93 6.01 -3.58
N ASP A 31 -12.15 5.63 -2.56
CA ASP A 31 -10.69 5.55 -2.63
C ASP A 31 -10.20 4.13 -2.96
N TYR A 32 -10.98 3.11 -2.56
CA TYR A 32 -10.70 1.71 -2.87
C TYR A 32 -11.98 0.87 -2.92
N ARG A 33 -11.89 -0.34 -3.48
CA ARG A 33 -12.94 -1.38 -3.40
C ARG A 33 -12.42 -2.63 -2.71
N LEU A 34 -13.30 -3.35 -2.03
CA LEU A 34 -12.99 -4.67 -1.47
C LEU A 34 -13.44 -5.75 -2.47
N GLN A 35 -12.53 -6.60 -2.92
CA GLN A 35 -12.80 -7.75 -3.79
C GLN A 35 -12.27 -9.01 -3.11
N GLY A 36 -13.16 -9.81 -2.52
CA GLY A 36 -12.75 -10.94 -1.68
C GLY A 36 -11.89 -10.47 -0.50
N SER A 37 -10.68 -11.02 -0.39
CA SER A 37 -9.67 -10.64 0.61
C SER A 37 -8.68 -9.58 0.09
N ARG A 38 -9.06 -8.75 -0.89
CA ARG A 38 -8.15 -7.80 -1.53
C ARG A 38 -8.72 -6.38 -1.57
N LEU A 39 -7.89 -5.40 -1.22
CA LEU A 39 -8.16 -3.99 -1.46
C LEU A 39 -7.70 -3.62 -2.86
N VAL A 40 -8.57 -2.98 -3.64
CA VAL A 40 -8.31 -2.54 -5.01
C VAL A 40 -8.35 -1.03 -5.08
N PHE A 41 -7.22 -0.41 -5.38
CA PHE A 41 -7.09 1.03 -5.59
C PHE A 41 -7.07 1.34 -7.08
N GLU A 42 -7.84 2.35 -7.51
CA GLU A 42 -7.88 2.85 -8.89
C GLU A 42 -6.72 3.84 -9.18
N ARG A 43 -5.62 3.71 -8.43
CA ARG A 43 -4.38 4.47 -8.59
C ARG A 43 -3.17 3.58 -8.28
N THR A 44 -2.01 3.99 -8.78
CA THR A 44 -0.72 3.38 -8.42
C THR A 44 -0.30 3.82 -7.03
N LEU A 45 0.05 2.83 -6.19
CA LEU A 45 0.72 3.02 -4.92
C LEU A 45 2.17 2.56 -5.06
N ALA A 46 3.11 3.37 -4.61
CA ALA A 46 4.54 3.15 -4.82
C ALA A 46 5.19 2.55 -3.57
N ARG A 47 5.79 1.36 -3.68
CA ARG A 47 6.68 0.78 -2.67
C ARG A 47 8.06 0.56 -3.28
N GLU A 48 8.96 1.53 -3.17
CA GLU A 48 10.32 1.38 -3.71
C GLU A 48 11.25 0.69 -2.68
N GLY A 49 12.08 -0.25 -3.16
CA GLY A 49 13.01 -1.04 -2.34
C GLY A 49 14.23 -0.25 -1.83
N ARG A 50 15.17 -0.97 -1.17
CA ARG A 50 16.40 -0.42 -0.57
C ARG A 50 17.16 0.50 -1.54
N LEU A 51 17.77 1.57 -0.99
CA LEU A 51 18.62 2.50 -1.74
C LEU A 51 19.73 1.74 -2.48
N GLY A 52 19.80 1.90 -3.80
CA GLY A 52 20.97 1.47 -4.58
C GLY A 52 22.21 2.28 -4.19
N PHE A 53 23.37 1.63 -4.12
CA PHE A 53 24.66 2.20 -3.70
C PHE A 53 24.97 3.57 -4.32
N TRP A 54 24.76 3.71 -5.63
CA TRP A 54 24.99 4.94 -6.38
C TRP A 54 24.11 6.13 -5.93
N ARG A 55 22.92 5.87 -5.41
CA ARG A 55 22.03 6.91 -4.86
C ARG A 55 22.32 7.26 -3.41
N TRP A 56 22.77 6.29 -2.61
CA TRP A 56 23.35 6.62 -1.30
C TRP A 56 24.56 7.55 -1.46
N LEU A 57 25.40 7.29 -2.47
CA LEU A 57 26.55 8.14 -2.78
C LEU A 57 26.13 9.55 -3.25
N SER A 58 25.06 9.69 -4.05
CA SER A 58 24.58 11.01 -4.47
C SER A 58 23.99 11.85 -3.33
N LEU A 59 23.36 11.21 -2.33
CA LEU A 59 22.90 11.87 -1.10
C LEU A 59 24.07 12.31 -0.22
N LEU A 60 25.13 11.49 -0.10
CA LEU A 60 26.36 11.85 0.61
C LEU A 60 27.04 13.08 -0.02
N LEU A 61 27.00 13.21 -1.35
CA LEU A 61 27.61 14.30 -2.11
C LEU A 61 26.73 15.58 -2.20
N GLY A 62 25.58 15.63 -1.53
CA GLY A 62 24.75 16.84 -1.44
C GLY A 62 23.99 17.21 -2.73
N VAL A 63 23.91 16.30 -3.70
CA VAL A 63 23.18 16.53 -4.96
C VAL A 63 21.69 16.26 -4.74
N ALA A 64 20.93 17.34 -4.52
CA ALA A 64 19.47 17.52 -4.55
C ALA A 64 18.54 16.29 -4.44
N GLY A 65 17.65 16.37 -3.45
CA GLY A 65 16.74 15.31 -3.05
C GLY A 65 15.60 15.04 -4.03
N THR A 66 15.40 13.76 -4.32
CA THR A 66 14.10 13.23 -4.74
C THR A 66 13.50 12.55 -3.51
N TYR A 67 12.53 13.17 -2.85
CA TYR A 67 11.74 12.47 -1.84
C TYR A 67 11.01 11.33 -2.55
N ARG A 68 11.30 10.08 -2.14
CA ARG A 68 10.71 8.89 -2.74
C ARG A 68 9.40 8.56 -2.05
N GLN A 69 8.38 8.29 -2.85
CA GLN A 69 7.10 7.81 -2.36
C GLN A 69 7.24 6.35 -1.92
N ASN A 70 6.99 6.08 -0.64
CA ASN A 70 6.94 4.73 -0.07
C ASN A 70 5.62 4.59 0.68
N ASP A 71 4.59 4.22 -0.07
CA ASP A 71 3.24 4.08 0.43
C ASP A 71 3.15 2.87 1.37
N ALA A 72 2.70 3.13 2.59
CA ALA A 72 2.36 2.13 3.58
C ALA A 72 0.84 2.03 3.69
N ILE A 73 0.34 0.79 3.75
CA ILE A 73 -1.07 0.52 3.98
C ILE A 73 -1.25 -0.11 5.35
N ASP A 74 -2.09 0.54 6.16
CA ASP A 74 -2.51 0.07 7.47
C ASP A 74 -4.01 -0.22 7.45
N VAL A 75 -4.40 -1.35 8.05
CA VAL A 75 -5.79 -1.78 8.12
C VAL A 75 -6.16 -2.03 9.57
N VAL A 76 -7.19 -1.33 10.03
CA VAL A 76 -7.85 -1.59 11.30
C VAL A 76 -8.95 -2.61 11.08
N TYR A 77 -9.01 -3.65 11.89
CA TYR A 77 -10.00 -4.71 11.80
C TYR A 77 -10.39 -5.22 13.18
N GLU A 78 -11.45 -6.02 13.23
CA GLU A 78 -11.86 -6.74 14.43
C GLU A 78 -11.58 -8.23 14.27
N HIS A 79 -11.03 -8.84 15.32
CA HIS A 79 -10.85 -10.28 15.44
C HIS A 79 -11.08 -10.68 16.90
N ASP A 80 -11.94 -11.66 17.13
CA ASP A 80 -12.35 -12.11 18.47
C ASP A 80 -12.76 -10.96 19.41
N GLY A 81 -13.55 -10.01 18.90
CA GLY A 81 -14.02 -8.84 19.65
C GLY A 81 -12.94 -7.82 20.00
N LYS A 82 -11.70 -8.00 19.49
CA LYS A 82 -10.58 -7.08 19.70
C LYS A 82 -10.32 -6.28 18.43
N ARG A 83 -10.14 -4.97 18.61
CA ARG A 83 -9.69 -4.07 17.56
C ARG A 83 -8.17 -4.20 17.38
N LEU A 84 -7.74 -4.57 16.19
CA LEU A 84 -6.34 -4.80 15.82
C LEU A 84 -5.95 -3.93 14.62
N VAL A 85 -4.64 -3.83 14.39
CA VAL A 85 -4.06 -3.11 13.23
C VAL A 85 -3.07 -4.02 12.53
N ALA A 86 -3.23 -4.18 11.22
CA ALA A 86 -2.21 -4.78 10.36
C ALA A 86 -1.51 -3.66 9.60
N SER A 87 -0.20 -3.51 9.81
CA SER A 87 0.56 -2.38 9.28
C SER A 87 1.51 -2.75 8.15
N GLY A 88 1.73 -1.80 7.24
CA GLY A 88 2.71 -1.94 6.16
C GLY A 88 2.41 -3.08 5.18
N LEU A 89 1.12 -3.35 4.93
CA LEU A 89 0.67 -4.45 4.08
C LEU A 89 1.32 -4.40 2.68
N PRO A 90 1.63 -5.57 2.08
CA PRO A 90 2.28 -5.63 0.78
C PRO A 90 1.38 -5.07 -0.32
N ILE A 91 1.91 -4.09 -1.07
CA ILE A 91 1.31 -3.58 -2.30
C ILE A 91 1.78 -4.48 -3.44
N VAL A 92 0.84 -5.20 -4.03
CA VAL A 92 1.01 -5.98 -5.23
C VAL A 92 0.69 -5.08 -6.42
N ARG A 93 1.65 -4.91 -7.32
CA ARG A 93 1.36 -4.35 -8.66
C ARG A 93 0.71 -5.44 -9.51
N PRO A 94 -0.28 -5.13 -10.35
CA PRO A 94 -0.68 -6.07 -11.39
C PRO A 94 0.58 -6.42 -12.19
N GLU A 95 0.95 -7.70 -12.22
CA GLU A 95 1.67 -8.20 -13.38
C GLU A 95 0.85 -7.78 -14.59
N THR A 96 1.49 -7.12 -15.54
CA THR A 96 0.88 -6.80 -16.83
C THR A 96 0.21 -8.07 -17.34
N ALA A 97 -1.13 -8.10 -17.28
CA ALA A 97 -1.89 -9.20 -17.85
C ALA A 97 -1.52 -9.22 -19.33
N ARG A 98 -0.77 -10.25 -19.74
CA ARG A 98 -0.58 -10.56 -21.15
C ARG A 98 -1.93 -11.08 -21.64
N ASP A 99 -2.38 -10.49 -22.73
CA ASP A 99 -3.55 -10.89 -23.51
C ASP A 99 -3.52 -12.37 -23.92
#